data_AF-A0A699X3D2-F1
#
_entry.id   AF-A0A699X3D2-F1
#
_cell.length_a   1.000
_cell.length_b   1.000
_cell.length_c   1.000
_cell.angle_alpha   90.00
_cell.angle_beta   90.00
_cell.angle_gamma   90.00
#
_symmetry.space_group_name_H-M   'P 1'
#
loop_
_entity.id
_entity.type
_entity.pdbx_description
1 polymer ?
#
loop_
_entity_poly.entity_id
_entity_poly.type
_entity_poly.pdbx_seq_one_letter_code
_entity_poly.pdbx_strand_id
1 'polypeptide(L)' 'QKSVKFDWGKKAEAAFQLLKQKLCSAPILALPEGSENFVVYCDASHKGLGAVLMWKEKVIAYVLTYKNSPYSGGLG' A
#
# COMPACT_ATOMS: atom_id res chain seq x y z
N GLN A 1 8.53 25.99 6.81
CA GLN A 1 7.50 25.76 7.85
C GLN A 1 7.31 24.25 8.03
N LYS A 2 7.64 23.69 9.20
CA LYS A 2 7.42 22.27 9.53
C LYS A 2 6.62 22.08 10.84
N SER A 3 5.97 23.13 11.32
CA SER A 3 5.40 23.22 12.67
C SER A 3 3.93 23.66 12.69
N VAL A 4 3.22 23.56 11.56
CA VAL A 4 1.76 23.71 11.57
C VAL A 4 1.18 22.35 11.97
N LYS A 5 0.52 22.28 13.13
CA LYS A 5 -0.24 21.10 13.51
C LYS A 5 -1.37 20.91 12.51
N PHE A 6 -1.32 19.82 11.76
CA PHE A 6 -2.46 19.37 10.99
C PHE A 6 -3.50 18.81 11.95
N ASP A 7 -4.68 19.42 12.02
CA ASP A 7 -5.78 18.92 12.84
C ASP A 7 -6.50 17.80 12.11
N TRP A 8 -6.32 16.57 12.58
CA TRP A 8 -6.98 15.39 12.05
C TRP A 8 -8.43 15.33 12.55
N GLY A 9 -9.29 16.13 11.92
CA GLY A 9 -10.71 16.19 12.25
C GLY A 9 -11.54 15.10 11.56
N LYS A 10 -12.84 15.06 11.88
CA LYS A 10 -13.81 14.09 11.34
C LYS A 10 -13.85 14.04 9.80
N LYS A 11 -13.66 15.18 9.13
CA LYS A 11 -13.64 15.25 7.65
C LYS A 11 -12.42 14.54 7.06
N ALA A 12 -11.23 14.72 7.68
CA ALA A 12 -10.01 14.05 7.26
C ALA A 12 -10.11 12.54 7.47
N GLU A 13 -10.64 12.12 8.64
CA GLU A 13 -10.89 10.71 8.93
C GLU A 13 -11.87 10.09 7.93
N ALA A 14 -13.01 10.74 7.65
CA ALA A 14 -13.98 10.23 6.69
C ALA A 14 -13.39 10.10 5.27
N ALA A 15 -12.60 11.08 4.82
CA ALA A 15 -11.91 11.01 3.53
C ALA A 15 -10.87 9.88 3.49
N PHE A 16 -10.13 9.67 4.58
CA PHE A 16 -9.15 8.59 4.69
C PHE A 16 -9.81 7.21 4.69
N GLN A 17 -10.92 7.04 5.39
CA GLN A 17 -11.69 5.80 5.38
C GLN A 17 -12.29 5.53 4.00
N LEU A 18 -12.80 6.55 3.31
CA LEU A 18 -13.24 6.43 1.92
C LEU A 18 -12.10 6.02 0.98
N LEU A 19 -10.90 6.58 1.18
CA LEU A 19 -9.72 6.21 0.40
C LEU A 19 -9.33 4.74 0.63
N LYS A 20 -9.29 4.29 1.90
CA LYS A 20 -9.05 2.88 2.22
C LYS A 20 -10.09 1.98 1.57
N GLN A 21 -11.38 2.33 1.68
CA GLN A 21 -12.44 1.56 1.05
C GLN A 21 -12.21 1.48 -0.45
N LYS A 22 -11.97 2.59 -1.16
CA LYS A 22 -11.72 2.57 -2.60
C LYS A 22 -10.49 1.74 -3.00
N LEU A 23 -9.42 1.79 -2.19
CA LEU A 23 -8.21 1.00 -2.41
C LEU A 23 -8.41 -0.49 -2.14
N CYS A 24 -9.26 -0.85 -1.18
CA CYS A 24 -9.56 -2.23 -0.80
C CYS A 24 -10.76 -2.85 -1.54
N SER A 25 -11.68 -2.04 -2.09
CA SER A 25 -12.96 -2.50 -2.64
C SER A 25 -12.93 -2.78 -4.13
N ALA A 26 -12.00 -2.19 -4.89
CA ALA A 26 -11.91 -2.44 -6.32
C ALA A 26 -10.99 -3.64 -6.59
N PRO A 27 -11.42 -4.62 -7.40
CA PRO A 27 -10.62 -5.78 -7.70
C PRO A 27 -9.54 -5.34 -8.68
N ILE A 28 -8.32 -5.14 -8.19
CA ILE A 28 -7.17 -5.34 -9.07
C ILE A 28 -6.64 -6.78 -8.98
N LEU A 29 -7.54 -7.71 -8.67
CA LEU A 29 -7.44 -9.11 -9.09
C LEU A 29 -7.96 -9.25 -10.53
N ALA A 30 -7.61 -8.34 -11.44
CA ALA A 30 -7.64 -8.72 -12.85
C ALA A 30 -6.57 -9.80 -12.98
N LEU A 31 -6.96 -11.01 -13.38
CA LEU A 31 -5.96 -12.00 -13.79
C LEU A 31 -5.05 -11.29 -14.80
N PRO A 32 -3.75 -11.20 -14.55
CA PRO A 32 -2.87 -10.68 -15.57
C PRO A 32 -3.00 -11.58 -16.79
N GLU A 33 -3.52 -11.00 -17.87
CA GLU A 33 -3.82 -11.72 -19.10
C GLU A 33 -2.84 -11.26 -20.17
N GLY A 34 -1.95 -12.17 -20.57
CA GLY A 34 -0.90 -11.89 -21.54
C GLY A 34 0.50 -12.06 -20.97
N SER A 35 1.49 -11.71 -21.76
CA SER A 35 2.92 -11.88 -21.47
C SER A 35 3.63 -10.57 -21.12
N GLU A 36 2.89 -9.50 -20.82
CA GLU A 36 3.54 -8.23 -20.46
C GLU A 36 4.20 -8.31 -19.08
N ASN A 37 5.28 -7.56 -18.94
CA ASN A 37 6.06 -7.51 -17.72
C ASN A 37 5.26 -6.86 -16.59
N PHE A 38 5.46 -7.40 -15.38
CA PHE A 38 5.05 -6.74 -14.15
C PHE A 38 6.13 -5.76 -13.69
N VAL A 39 5.70 -4.68 -13.05
CA VAL A 39 6.60 -3.73 -12.40
C VAL A 39 6.31 -3.73 -10.91
N VAL A 40 7.34 -3.88 -10.09
CA VAL A 40 7.23 -3.78 -8.63
C VAL A 40 7.89 -2.49 -8.17
N TYR A 41 7.13 -1.66 -7.45
CA TYR A 41 7.64 -0.48 -6.76
C TYR A 41 7.80 -0.79 -5.29
N CYS A 42 9.03 -0.70 -4.77
CA CYS A 42 9.33 -0.97 -3.37
C CYS A 42 9.81 0.30 -2.67
N ASP A 43 9.35 0.52 -1.44
CA ASP A 43 9.85 1.53 -0.53
C ASP A 43 10.11 0.92 0.85
N ALA A 44 11.11 1.46 1.55
CA ALA A 44 11.57 0.94 2.82
C ALA A 44 11.74 2.05 3.84
N SER A 45 11.24 1.79 5.06
CA SER A 45 11.46 2.65 6.21
C SER A 45 12.16 1.90 7.34
N HIS A 46 12.57 2.63 8.37
CA HIS A 46 13.08 2.02 9.60
C HIS A 46 12.05 1.10 10.28
N LYS A 47 10.74 1.29 10.02
CA LYS A 47 9.66 0.55 10.70
C LYS A 47 9.07 -0.59 9.87
N GLY A 48 9.27 -0.59 8.56
CA GLY A 48 8.62 -1.55 7.67
C GLY A 48 9.01 -1.39 6.21
N LEU A 49 8.57 -2.34 5.40
CA LEU A 49 8.74 -2.34 3.94
C LEU A 49 7.35 -2.28 3.29
N GLY A 50 7.23 -1.53 2.20
CA GLY A 50 6.05 -1.48 1.36
C GLY A 50 6.41 -1.83 -0.08
N ALA A 51 5.55 -2.56 -0.76
CA ALA A 51 5.67 -2.83 -2.18
C ALA A 51 4.31 -2.74 -2.89
N VAL A 52 4.34 -2.31 -4.14
CA VAL A 52 3.18 -2.22 -5.03
C VAL A 52 3.50 -2.96 -6.34
N LEU A 53 2.67 -3.93 -6.70
CA LEU A 53 2.76 -4.65 -7.97
C LEU A 53 1.87 -3.94 -9.00
N MET A 54 2.40 -3.64 -10.17
CA MET A 54 1.73 -2.92 -11.26
C MET A 54 1.75 -3.75 -12.55
N TRP A 55 0.64 -3.73 -13.29
CA TRP A 55 0.49 -4.30 -14.63
C TRP A 55 -0.39 -3.38 -15.49
N LYS A 56 0.06 -3.02 -16.69
CA LYS A 56 -0.63 -2.05 -17.59
C LYS A 56 -1.11 -0.79 -16.87
N GLU A 57 -0.24 -0.19 -16.07
CA GLU A 57 -0.53 1.03 -15.29
C GLU A 57 -1.62 0.85 -14.19
N LYS A 58 -2.02 -0.40 -13.89
CA LYS A 58 -2.97 -0.74 -12.83
C LYS A 58 -2.27 -1.44 -11.68
N VAL A 59 -2.66 -1.13 -10.44
CA VAL A 59 -2.05 -1.68 -9.22
C VAL A 59 -2.61 -3.06 -8.90
N ILE A 60 -1.94 -4.17 -9.20
CA ILE A 60 -2.46 -5.52 -8.96
C ILE A 60 -2.47 -5.92 -7.48
N ALA A 61 -1.44 -5.52 -6.71
CA ALA A 61 -1.32 -5.91 -5.31
C ALA A 61 -0.54 -4.89 -4.49
N TYR A 62 -0.86 -4.83 -3.20
CA TYR A 62 -0.14 -4.06 -2.19
C TYR A 62 0.41 -5.02 -1.13
N VAL A 63 1.66 -4.83 -0.74
CA VAL A 63 2.28 -5.57 0.35
C VAL A 63 2.87 -4.55 1.33
N LEU A 64 2.58 -4.73 2.61
CA LEU A 64 3.12 -3.92 3.69
C LEU A 64 3.57 -4.87 4.80
N THR A 65 4.83 -4.79 5.18
CA THR A 65 5.39 -5.57 6.29
C THR A 65 5.92 -4.64 7.36
N TYR A 66 5.64 -4.98 8.63
CA TYR A 66 6.21 -4.28 9.78
C TYR A 66 7.36 -5.12 10.32
N LYS A 67 8.52 -4.51 10.50
CA LYS A 67 9.76 -5.21 10.92
C LYS A 67 9.65 -5.92 12.29
N ASN A 68 8.66 -5.54 13.10
CA ASN A 68 8.40 -6.10 14.43
C ASN A 68 7.04 -6.83 14.51
N SER A 69 6.45 -7.20 13.37
CA SER A 69 5.24 -8.03 13.37
C SER A 69 5.59 -9.45 13.83
N PRO A 70 4.82 -10.10 14.71
CA PRO A 70 5.08 -11.50 15.08
C PRO A 70 4.97 -12.47 13.88
N TYR A 71 4.47 -12.01 12.74
CA TYR A 71 4.39 -12.75 11.48
C TYR A 71 5.54 -12.46 10.51
N SER A 72 6.50 -11.59 10.86
CA SER A 72 7.74 -11.45 10.09
C SER A 72 8.68 -12.59 10.48
N GLY A 73 8.53 -13.75 9.83
CA GLY A 73 9.47 -14.86 9.96
C GLY A 73 10.87 -14.36 9.63
N GLY A 74 11.72 -14.27 10.66
CA GLY A 74 13.16 -14.12 10.47
C GLY A 74 13.69 -15.41 9.88
N LEU A 75 14.27 -15.32 8.68
CA LEU A 75 15.21 -16.33 8.21
C LEU A 75 16.48 -16.16 9.04
N GLY A 76 16.56 -16.93 10.13
CA GLY A 76 17.81 -17.34 10.74
C GLY A 76 18.37 -18.56 10.03
#